data_AF-A0A532VED6-F1
#
_entry.id   AF-A0A532VED6-F1
#
_cell.length_a   1.000
_cell.length_b   1.000
_cell.length_c   1.000
_cell.angle_alpha   90.00
_cell.angle_beta   90.00
_cell.angle_gamma   90.00
#
_symmetry.space_group_name_H-M   'P 1'
#
loop_
_entity.id
_entity.type
_entity.pdbx_description
1 polymer ?
#
loop_
_entity_poly.entity_id
_entity_poly.type
_entity_poly.pdbx_seq_one_letter_code
_entity_poly.pdbx_strand_id
1 'polypeptide(L)'
;MKRLLLVTILAITTVLMLGRNNCATGHEPATERNYRQDMRDFVQGISVYAKRIKPNFIVIPQNGHELLTENGEETGTLALTYLDAIDGVGREDLCYGYDSDDAVTPALEREHMVSFLDIAEKSGVEVLVTDYCSTQSFVDDSYYQNAARGYISFAADQRELDNIPDYPEYPYNVHVSNVTSLREAKNFLCLINSGSFPSRDAFLHAVRETDYDIVIIDLFYEDAVLSSSEVASLKIKANRGSRLIIAYVSMGEAEDYRYYWQTEWETDPPAWLSEENPEWPGNYKVQYWNKDWQNIIYGKDDSYLKKILDVGFDGVYLDIIDAFEYFEDQ
;
A
#
# COMPACT_ATOMS: atom_id res chain seq x y z
N MET A 1 -34.70 -83.94 1.75
CA MET A 1 -34.88 -82.60 1.15
C MET A 1 -34.37 -81.56 2.13
N LYS A 2 -33.40 -80.72 1.69
CA LYS A 2 -33.12 -79.31 2.05
C LYS A 2 -33.13 -78.95 3.56
N ARG A 3 -32.14 -78.29 4.18
CA ARG A 3 -31.10 -77.33 3.74
C ARG A 3 -30.01 -77.31 4.84
N LEU A 4 -28.76 -77.18 4.42
CA LEU A 4 -27.56 -77.09 5.27
C LEU A 4 -27.15 -75.61 5.39
N LEU A 5 -26.99 -75.10 6.61
CA LEU A 5 -26.24 -73.87 6.91
C LEU A 5 -24.76 -74.27 7.04
N LEU A 6 -23.86 -73.64 6.26
CA LEU A 6 -22.42 -73.74 6.49
C LEU A 6 -21.92 -72.41 7.06
N VAL A 7 -21.40 -72.49 8.28
CA VAL A 7 -20.46 -71.53 8.87
C VAL A 7 -19.06 -72.01 8.47
N THR A 8 -18.20 -71.13 7.96
CA THR A 8 -16.79 -71.45 7.81
C THR A 8 -15.94 -70.22 8.13
N ILE A 9 -15.13 -70.37 9.17
CA ILE A 9 -14.06 -69.49 9.62
C ILE A 9 -12.90 -69.63 8.63
N LEU A 10 -12.30 -68.53 8.17
CA LEU A 10 -11.02 -68.58 7.47
C LEU A 10 -10.02 -67.58 8.06
N ALA A 11 -8.89 -68.14 8.47
CA ALA A 11 -7.76 -67.48 9.11
C ALA A 11 -6.94 -66.63 8.13
N ILE A 12 -6.38 -65.55 8.68
CA ILE A 12 -5.51 -64.58 8.00
C ILE A 12 -4.09 -65.18 7.91
N THR A 13 -3.57 -65.35 6.70
CA THR A 13 -2.16 -65.66 6.43
C THR A 13 -1.40 -64.38 6.10
N THR A 14 -0.38 -64.10 6.91
CA THR A 14 0.60 -63.03 6.72
C THR A 14 1.64 -63.45 5.68
N VAL A 15 1.89 -62.62 4.66
CA VAL A 15 3.02 -62.77 3.74
C VAL A 15 3.95 -61.58 3.92
N LEU A 16 5.18 -61.85 4.37
CA LEU A 16 6.30 -60.92 4.34
C LEU A 16 6.72 -60.68 2.88
N MET A 17 6.78 -59.41 2.48
CA MET A 17 7.56 -58.94 1.32
C MET A 17 8.64 -58.00 1.84
N LEU A 18 9.89 -58.44 1.69
CA LEU A 18 11.10 -57.64 1.87
C LEU A 18 11.19 -56.61 0.75
N GLY A 19 10.96 -55.34 1.07
CA GLY A 19 11.17 -54.18 0.20
C GLY A 19 12.48 -53.47 0.56
N ARG A 20 13.31 -53.22 -0.45
CA ARG A 20 14.68 -52.68 -0.40
C ARG A 20 14.80 -51.35 0.35
N ASN A 21 15.89 -51.23 1.12
CA ASN A 21 16.46 -49.95 1.53
C ASN A 21 16.74 -49.08 0.30
N ASN A 22 16.01 -47.96 0.16
CA ASN A 22 16.46 -46.82 -0.61
C ASN A 22 16.82 -45.72 0.37
N CYS A 23 18.06 -45.24 0.27
CA CYS A 23 18.63 -44.16 1.04
C CYS A 23 17.68 -42.96 1.08
N ALA A 24 17.51 -42.43 2.28
CA ALA A 24 17.00 -41.09 2.52
C ALA A 24 17.76 -40.09 1.63
N THR A 25 17.05 -39.49 0.67
CA THR A 25 17.31 -38.11 0.31
C THR A 25 16.29 -37.33 1.13
N GLY A 26 16.72 -36.82 2.27
CA GLY A 26 15.98 -35.74 2.92
C GLY A 26 16.07 -34.55 1.99
N HIS A 27 15.08 -34.40 1.11
CA HIS A 27 14.65 -33.07 0.75
C HIS A 27 14.04 -32.53 2.05
N GLU A 28 14.78 -31.66 2.75
CA GLU A 28 14.10 -30.64 3.51
C GLU A 28 13.13 -29.99 2.50
N PRO A 29 11.80 -29.96 2.77
CA PRO A 29 10.92 -29.18 1.94
C PRO A 29 11.53 -27.78 1.93
N ALA A 30 11.83 -27.25 0.73
CA ALA A 30 12.18 -25.85 0.61
C ALA A 30 11.09 -25.10 1.37
N THR A 31 11.47 -24.38 2.42
CA THR A 31 10.52 -23.55 3.15
C THR A 31 9.88 -22.66 2.12
N GLU A 32 8.58 -22.85 1.92
CA GLU A 32 7.75 -22.02 1.05
C GLU A 32 8.05 -20.55 1.39
N ARG A 33 8.26 -19.74 0.36
CA ARG A 33 8.68 -18.36 0.53
C ARG A 33 7.58 -17.60 1.27
N ASN A 34 7.94 -16.85 2.31
CA ASN A 34 6.99 -16.00 3.01
C ASN A 34 6.98 -14.61 2.36
N TYR A 35 6.13 -14.46 1.34
CA TYR A 35 5.95 -13.23 0.57
C TYR A 35 5.55 -12.03 1.44
N ARG A 36 4.67 -12.25 2.43
CA ARG A 36 4.30 -11.24 3.43
C ARG A 36 5.51 -10.74 4.23
N GLN A 37 6.36 -11.65 4.69
CA GLN A 37 7.58 -11.27 5.41
C GLN A 37 8.57 -10.53 4.50
N ASP A 38 8.71 -10.95 3.25
CA ASP A 38 9.55 -10.25 2.28
C ASP A 38 9.07 -8.81 2.04
N MET A 39 7.76 -8.57 1.98
CA MET A 39 7.20 -7.22 1.86
C MET A 39 7.42 -6.39 3.13
N ARG A 40 7.21 -6.99 4.32
CA ARG A 40 7.54 -6.33 5.60
C ARG A 40 9.01 -5.91 5.65
N ASP A 41 9.92 -6.80 5.28
CA ASP A 41 11.37 -6.54 5.27
C ASP A 41 11.73 -5.43 4.27
N PHE A 42 11.03 -5.36 3.14
CA PHE A 42 11.22 -4.31 2.14
C PHE A 42 10.85 -2.93 2.70
N VAL A 43 9.65 -2.79 3.25
CA VAL A 43 9.16 -1.54 3.87
C VAL A 43 10.04 -1.14 5.06
N GLN A 44 10.47 -2.10 5.89
CA GLN A 44 11.40 -1.85 6.99
C GLN A 44 12.74 -1.31 6.47
N GLY A 45 13.26 -1.85 5.36
CA GLY A 45 14.49 -1.37 4.71
C GLY A 45 14.38 0.09 4.23
N ILE A 46 13.26 0.45 3.62
CA ILE A 46 12.91 1.82 3.20
C ILE A 46 12.89 2.74 4.41
N SER A 47 12.17 2.35 5.46
CA SER A 47 12.04 3.12 6.70
C SER A 47 13.39 3.38 7.36
N VAL A 48 14.21 2.33 7.52
CA VAL A 48 15.58 2.44 8.09
C VAL A 48 16.44 3.38 7.24
N TYR A 49 16.42 3.24 5.92
CA TYR A 49 17.22 4.08 5.04
C TYR A 49 16.80 5.56 5.13
N ALA A 50 15.50 5.83 5.02
CA ALA A 50 14.97 7.19 5.03
C ALA A 50 15.15 7.87 6.39
N LYS A 51 14.79 7.19 7.49
CA LYS A 51 14.89 7.73 8.86
C LYS A 51 16.34 7.96 9.30
N ARG A 52 17.32 7.24 8.70
CA ARG A 52 18.74 7.56 8.89
C ARG A 52 19.14 8.92 8.30
N ILE A 53 18.52 9.33 7.19
CA ILE A 53 18.80 10.59 6.49
C ILE A 53 17.95 11.73 7.06
N LYS A 54 16.66 11.48 7.29
CA LYS A 54 15.68 12.41 7.86
C LYS A 54 14.91 11.69 8.98
N PRO A 55 15.29 11.87 10.27
CA PRO A 55 14.74 11.10 11.39
C PRO A 55 13.21 11.07 11.54
N ASN A 56 12.54 12.15 11.12
CA ASN A 56 11.08 12.27 11.20
C ASN A 56 10.40 11.97 9.84
N PHE A 57 11.05 11.22 8.96
CA PHE A 57 10.47 10.86 7.67
C PHE A 57 9.33 9.86 7.86
N ILE A 58 8.16 10.19 7.30
CA ILE A 58 6.93 9.42 7.45
C ILE A 58 6.89 8.28 6.42
N VAL A 59 6.47 7.08 6.84
CA VAL A 59 6.28 5.92 5.96
C VAL A 59 4.86 5.39 6.10
N ILE A 60 4.10 5.41 5.00
CA ILE A 60 2.69 4.99 4.96
C ILE A 60 2.50 3.94 3.85
N PRO A 61 2.57 2.62 4.14
CA PRO A 61 2.08 1.60 3.21
C PRO A 61 0.58 1.72 2.95
N GLN A 62 0.17 1.54 1.71
CA GLN A 62 -1.20 1.51 1.25
C GLN A 62 -1.65 0.07 0.98
N ASN A 63 -2.85 -0.29 1.45
CA ASN A 63 -3.41 -1.64 1.42
C ASN A 63 -2.53 -2.64 2.20
N GLY A 64 -2.66 -3.94 1.92
CA GLY A 64 -1.87 -4.99 2.56
C GLY A 64 -1.94 -4.96 4.10
N HIS A 65 -3.08 -4.59 4.67
CA HIS A 65 -3.29 -4.41 6.11
C HIS A 65 -3.10 -5.71 6.90
N GLU A 66 -3.16 -6.87 6.24
CA GLU A 66 -2.81 -8.18 6.78
C GLU A 66 -1.34 -8.26 7.23
N LEU A 67 -0.45 -7.43 6.68
CA LEU A 67 0.96 -7.40 7.10
C LEU A 67 1.16 -6.92 8.54
N LEU A 68 0.14 -6.33 9.17
CA LEU A 68 0.19 -5.90 10.57
C LEU A 68 0.29 -7.09 11.54
N THR A 69 -0.07 -8.31 11.10
CA THR A 69 0.11 -9.53 11.87
C THR A 69 1.05 -10.51 11.16
N GLU A 70 1.70 -11.38 11.93
CA GLU A 70 2.72 -12.29 11.41
C GLU A 70 2.14 -13.30 10.41
N ASN A 71 0.90 -13.72 10.64
CA ASN A 71 0.21 -14.76 9.87
C ASN A 71 -0.90 -14.22 8.95
N GLY A 72 -1.12 -12.90 8.90
CA GLY A 72 -2.16 -12.31 8.06
C GLY A 72 -3.58 -12.43 8.59
N GLU A 73 -3.76 -12.87 9.83
CA GLU A 73 -5.08 -13.01 10.47
C GLU A 73 -5.28 -11.89 11.50
N GLU A 74 -6.52 -11.41 11.67
CA GLU A 74 -6.86 -10.28 12.56
C GLU A 74 -6.68 -10.61 14.06
N THR A 75 -6.66 -11.91 14.38
CA THR A 75 -6.34 -12.42 15.74
C THR A 75 -4.89 -12.89 15.87
N GLY A 76 -4.09 -12.66 14.83
CA GLY A 76 -2.69 -13.04 14.74
C GLY A 76 -1.78 -12.33 15.74
N THR A 77 -0.55 -12.85 15.88
CA THR A 77 0.50 -12.14 16.62
C THR A 77 0.87 -10.89 15.83
N LEU A 78 0.99 -9.74 16.50
CA LEU A 78 1.37 -8.49 15.87
C LEU A 78 2.80 -8.55 15.32
N ALA A 79 2.99 -8.10 14.08
CA ALA A 79 4.31 -7.94 13.47
C ALA A 79 4.98 -6.66 14.00
N LEU A 80 5.40 -6.66 15.27
CA LEU A 80 5.86 -5.45 15.98
C LEU A 80 6.99 -4.69 15.26
N THR A 81 7.97 -5.40 14.69
CA THR A 81 9.06 -4.75 13.92
C THR A 81 8.54 -3.99 12.69
N TYR A 82 7.47 -4.47 12.07
CA TYR A 82 6.84 -3.79 10.93
C TYR A 82 6.02 -2.60 11.40
N LEU A 83 5.22 -2.76 12.47
CA LEU A 83 4.47 -1.66 13.09
C LEU A 83 5.38 -0.52 13.54
N ASP A 84 6.54 -0.82 14.15
CA ASP A 84 7.53 0.18 14.57
C ASP A 84 8.20 0.90 13.38
N ALA A 85 8.18 0.31 12.19
CA ALA A 85 8.80 0.87 11.00
C ALA A 85 7.91 1.87 10.27
N ILE A 86 6.59 1.77 10.41
CA ILE A 86 5.60 2.58 9.70
C ILE A 86 4.98 3.63 10.63
N ASP A 87 4.49 4.71 10.05
CA ASP A 87 3.88 5.82 10.79
C ASP A 87 2.36 5.88 10.55
N GLY A 88 1.90 5.41 9.39
CA GLY A 88 0.49 5.23 9.07
C GLY A 88 0.23 4.03 8.17
N VAL A 89 -1.03 3.74 7.91
CA VAL A 89 -1.50 2.81 6.89
C VAL A 89 -2.54 3.50 6.02
N GLY A 90 -2.33 3.46 4.71
CA GLY A 90 -3.32 3.82 3.72
C GLY A 90 -4.26 2.66 3.47
N ARG A 91 -5.55 2.91 3.30
CA ARG A 91 -6.48 1.92 2.77
C ARG A 91 -7.47 2.56 1.83
N GLU A 92 -7.51 2.07 0.61
CA GLU A 92 -8.57 2.44 -0.31
C GLU A 92 -9.86 1.71 0.00
N ASP A 93 -10.94 2.34 -0.47
CA ASP A 93 -12.27 1.80 -0.69
C ASP A 93 -12.91 1.07 0.51
N LEU A 94 -12.69 1.61 1.71
CA LEU A 94 -13.22 1.04 2.95
C LEU A 94 -14.75 1.09 3.02
N CYS A 95 -15.36 2.25 2.77
CA CYS A 95 -16.79 2.46 2.83
C CYS A 95 -17.42 2.48 1.43
N TYR A 96 -16.72 3.05 0.44
CA TYR A 96 -17.20 3.20 -0.92
C TYR A 96 -16.09 3.03 -1.95
N GLY A 97 -16.41 2.38 -3.07
CA GLY A 97 -15.49 2.28 -4.21
C GLY A 97 -14.83 0.93 -4.43
N TYR A 98 -15.20 -0.12 -3.70
CA TYR A 98 -14.46 -1.40 -3.75
C TYR A 98 -14.67 -2.13 -5.09
N ASP A 99 -15.91 -2.52 -5.40
CA ASP A 99 -16.22 -3.18 -6.66
C ASP A 99 -16.50 -2.18 -7.80
N SER A 100 -16.92 -0.96 -7.44
CA SER A 100 -17.31 0.10 -8.37
C SER A 100 -17.34 1.45 -7.64
N ASP A 101 -16.98 2.51 -8.34
CA ASP A 101 -17.06 3.88 -7.82
C ASP A 101 -18.49 4.25 -7.42
N ASP A 102 -18.61 5.09 -6.38
CA ASP A 102 -19.88 5.56 -5.82
C ASP A 102 -20.82 4.43 -5.35
N ALA A 103 -20.28 3.23 -5.11
CA ALA A 103 -21.01 2.09 -4.57
C ALA A 103 -20.46 1.68 -3.20
N VAL A 104 -21.35 1.20 -2.33
CA VAL A 104 -21.01 0.76 -0.97
C VAL A 104 -20.11 -0.48 -1.05
N THR A 105 -19.00 -0.46 -0.32
CA THR A 105 -18.11 -1.61 -0.14
C THR A 105 -18.86 -2.79 0.49
N PRO A 106 -18.74 -4.02 -0.04
CA PRO A 106 -19.37 -5.19 0.54
C PRO A 106 -19.06 -5.33 2.04
N ALA A 107 -20.08 -5.66 2.84
CA ALA A 107 -19.97 -5.63 4.29
C ALA A 107 -18.87 -6.55 4.83
N LEU A 108 -18.65 -7.72 4.21
CA LEU A 108 -17.63 -8.67 4.63
C LEU A 108 -16.21 -8.10 4.43
N GLU A 109 -15.94 -7.53 3.24
CA GLU A 109 -14.66 -6.89 2.94
C GLU A 109 -14.40 -5.71 3.88
N ARG A 110 -15.42 -4.88 4.10
CA ARG A 110 -15.34 -3.75 5.04
C ARG A 110 -15.08 -4.20 6.48
N GLU A 111 -15.76 -5.23 6.96
CA GLU A 111 -15.54 -5.76 8.31
C GLU A 111 -14.13 -6.33 8.47
N HIS A 112 -13.63 -7.03 7.45
CA HIS A 112 -12.27 -7.55 7.40
C HIS A 112 -11.23 -6.41 7.46
N MET A 113 -11.32 -5.42 6.57
CA MET A 113 -10.43 -4.26 6.57
C MET A 113 -10.46 -3.51 7.90
N VAL A 114 -11.65 -3.17 8.42
CA VAL A 114 -11.80 -2.46 9.70
C VAL A 114 -11.11 -3.21 10.84
N SER A 115 -11.13 -4.54 10.84
CA SER A 115 -10.50 -5.33 11.90
C SER A 115 -8.98 -5.08 12.00
N PHE A 116 -8.30 -4.90 10.86
CA PHE A 116 -6.87 -4.58 10.81
C PHE A 116 -6.59 -3.10 10.99
N LEU A 117 -7.42 -2.20 10.44
CA LEU A 117 -7.25 -0.77 10.64
C LEU A 117 -7.42 -0.38 12.12
N ASP A 118 -8.31 -1.06 12.85
CA ASP A 118 -8.42 -0.95 14.30
C ASP A 118 -7.15 -1.43 15.04
N ILE A 119 -6.40 -2.39 14.50
CA ILE A 119 -5.10 -2.81 15.06
C ILE A 119 -4.06 -1.71 14.85
N ALA A 120 -4.03 -1.08 13.67
CA ALA A 120 -3.13 0.03 13.38
C ALA A 120 -3.33 1.19 14.38
N GLU A 121 -4.55 1.69 14.53
CA GLU A 121 -4.88 2.77 15.48
C GLU A 121 -4.50 2.41 16.92
N LYS A 122 -4.83 1.19 17.37
CA LYS A 122 -4.47 0.71 18.72
C LYS A 122 -2.96 0.59 18.92
N SER A 123 -2.21 0.42 17.84
CA SER A 123 -0.74 0.36 17.83
C SER A 123 -0.10 1.74 17.67
N GLY A 124 -0.90 2.81 17.51
CA GLY A 124 -0.42 4.18 17.35
C GLY A 124 0.12 4.50 15.95
N VAL A 125 -0.32 3.70 14.95
CA VAL A 125 -0.11 3.89 13.51
C VAL A 125 -1.39 4.49 12.95
N GLU A 126 -1.29 5.67 12.33
CA GLU A 126 -2.47 6.43 11.87
C GLU A 126 -3.11 5.80 10.62
N VAL A 127 -4.43 5.71 10.58
CA VAL A 127 -5.16 5.18 9.42
C VAL A 127 -5.60 6.31 8.49
N LEU A 128 -5.24 6.19 7.20
CA LEU A 128 -5.63 7.07 6.10
C LEU A 128 -6.56 6.30 5.15
N VAL A 129 -7.82 6.73 5.01
CA VAL A 129 -8.79 6.08 4.13
C VAL A 129 -9.10 6.94 2.90
N THR A 130 -8.94 6.37 1.71
CA THR A 130 -9.42 6.98 0.45
C THR A 130 -10.65 6.20 -0.02
N ASP A 131 -11.83 6.81 0.04
CA ASP A 131 -13.05 6.23 -0.54
C ASP A 131 -13.33 6.87 -1.91
N TYR A 132 -13.87 6.08 -2.85
CA TYR A 132 -14.22 6.56 -4.19
C TYR A 132 -15.74 6.76 -4.29
N CYS A 133 -16.20 7.98 -4.01
CA CYS A 133 -17.62 8.35 -4.06
C CYS A 133 -17.83 9.83 -4.44
N SER A 134 -18.91 10.09 -5.16
CA SER A 134 -19.26 11.42 -5.71
C SER A 134 -20.66 11.89 -5.33
N THR A 135 -21.56 10.97 -4.97
CA THR A 135 -22.86 11.32 -4.39
C THR A 135 -22.66 11.96 -3.02
N GLN A 136 -23.09 13.22 -2.83
CA GLN A 136 -22.83 13.99 -1.59
C GLN A 136 -23.22 13.26 -0.30
N SER A 137 -24.33 12.52 -0.29
CA SER A 137 -24.72 11.73 0.88
C SER A 137 -23.78 10.56 1.17
N PHE A 138 -23.10 10.00 0.17
CA PHE A 138 -22.08 8.97 0.34
C PHE A 138 -20.74 9.58 0.77
N VAL A 139 -20.41 10.76 0.24
CA VAL A 139 -19.25 11.54 0.69
C VAL A 139 -19.37 11.89 2.18
N ASP A 140 -20.52 12.46 2.60
CA ASP A 140 -20.81 12.78 4.01
C ASP A 140 -20.77 11.54 4.90
N ASP A 141 -21.33 10.43 4.44
CA ASP A 141 -21.37 9.17 5.18
C ASP A 141 -19.99 8.52 5.30
N SER A 142 -19.17 8.52 4.25
CA SER A 142 -17.76 8.09 4.29
C SER A 142 -17.00 8.86 5.36
N TYR A 143 -17.04 10.19 5.32
CA TYR A 143 -16.37 11.02 6.32
C TYR A 143 -16.86 10.74 7.73
N TYR A 144 -18.17 10.60 7.93
CA TYR A 144 -18.75 10.27 9.24
C TYR A 144 -18.31 8.89 9.76
N GLN A 145 -18.35 7.85 8.93
CA GLN A 145 -18.01 6.48 9.33
C GLN A 145 -16.53 6.32 9.68
N ASN A 146 -15.65 6.97 8.92
CA ASN A 146 -14.20 7.00 9.17
C ASN A 146 -13.88 7.78 10.45
N ALA A 147 -14.41 9.00 10.59
CA ALA A 147 -14.16 9.83 11.76
C ALA A 147 -14.69 9.20 13.06
N ALA A 148 -15.79 8.44 13.00
CA ALA A 148 -16.32 7.71 14.15
C ALA A 148 -15.36 6.62 14.69
N ARG A 149 -14.40 6.18 13.87
CA ARG A 149 -13.33 5.22 14.24
C ARG A 149 -12.01 5.89 14.57
N GLY A 150 -11.91 7.20 14.38
CA GLY A 150 -10.66 7.95 14.55
C GLY A 150 -9.79 7.97 13.30
N TYR A 151 -10.22 7.39 12.19
CA TYR A 151 -9.47 7.42 10.93
C TYR A 151 -9.54 8.81 10.31
N ILE A 152 -8.46 9.23 9.64
CA ILE A 152 -8.49 10.37 8.74
C ILE A 152 -8.86 9.88 7.34
N SER A 153 -9.70 10.64 6.62
CA SER A 153 -10.20 10.18 5.33
C SER A 153 -10.23 11.26 4.26
N PHE A 154 -10.30 10.80 3.01
CA PHE A 154 -10.46 11.56 1.80
C PHE A 154 -11.50 10.85 0.93
N ALA A 155 -12.58 11.55 0.58
CA ALA A 155 -13.55 11.06 -0.39
C ALA A 155 -13.19 11.63 -1.77
N ALA A 156 -12.64 10.78 -2.64
CA ALA A 156 -12.29 11.11 -4.01
C ALA A 156 -13.52 10.92 -4.92
N ASP A 157 -13.85 11.94 -5.71
CA ASP A 157 -14.93 11.86 -6.71
C ASP A 157 -14.44 11.33 -8.07
N GLN A 158 -13.13 11.13 -8.24
CA GLN A 158 -12.50 10.52 -9.41
C GLN A 158 -11.43 9.51 -8.98
N ARG A 159 -11.52 8.29 -9.52
CA ARG A 159 -10.53 7.23 -9.26
C ARG A 159 -9.12 7.56 -9.74
N GLU A 160 -9.01 8.37 -10.79
CA GLU A 160 -7.73 8.79 -11.32
C GLU A 160 -6.99 9.74 -10.37
N LEU A 161 -7.60 10.29 -9.31
CA LEU A 161 -6.93 11.18 -8.36
C LEU A 161 -6.20 12.34 -9.07
N ASP A 162 -6.87 12.92 -10.06
CA ASP A 162 -6.34 13.94 -10.97
C ASP A 162 -7.01 15.32 -10.77
N ASN A 163 -7.92 15.42 -9.81
CA ASN A 163 -8.62 16.64 -9.41
C ASN A 163 -8.65 16.83 -7.88
N ILE A 164 -8.98 18.07 -7.48
CA ILE A 164 -9.37 18.38 -6.11
C ILE A 164 -10.91 18.40 -6.12
N PRO A 165 -11.60 17.56 -5.32
CA PRO A 165 -13.06 17.53 -5.32
C PRO A 165 -13.67 18.88 -4.93
N ASP A 166 -14.75 19.28 -5.59
CA ASP A 166 -15.48 20.53 -5.29
C ASP A 166 -16.33 20.42 -4.01
N TYR A 167 -16.62 19.19 -3.55
CA TYR A 167 -17.42 18.92 -2.37
C TYR A 167 -16.70 17.97 -1.39
N PRO A 168 -16.72 18.26 -0.07
CA PRO A 168 -17.25 19.47 0.56
C PRO A 168 -16.46 20.74 0.18
N GLU A 169 -17.09 21.93 0.32
CA GLU A 169 -16.46 23.23 -0.03
C GLU A 169 -15.11 23.45 0.68
N TYR A 170 -14.96 22.87 1.88
CA TYR A 170 -13.73 22.88 2.65
C TYR A 170 -13.35 21.44 3.02
N PRO A 171 -12.05 21.12 3.17
CA PRO A 171 -11.62 19.82 3.66
C PRO A 171 -12.39 19.41 4.92
N TYR A 172 -12.80 18.14 4.98
CA TYR A 172 -13.46 17.62 6.17
C TYR A 172 -12.57 17.80 7.41
N ASN A 173 -13.13 18.15 8.57
CA ASN A 173 -12.35 18.47 9.79
C ASN A 173 -11.26 19.56 9.64
N VAL A 174 -11.36 20.46 8.66
CA VAL A 174 -10.40 21.56 8.45
C VAL A 174 -10.13 22.35 9.74
N HIS A 175 -8.87 22.71 9.96
CA HIS A 175 -8.48 23.55 11.08
C HIS A 175 -7.25 24.42 10.78
N VAL A 176 -7.10 25.47 11.60
CA VAL A 176 -6.05 26.49 11.44
C VAL A 176 -4.72 26.15 12.09
N SER A 177 -4.66 25.09 12.90
CA SER A 177 -3.40 24.68 13.55
C SER A 177 -2.36 24.22 12.53
N ASN A 178 -1.08 24.45 12.88
CA ASN A 178 0.05 23.84 12.18
C ASN A 178 0.02 22.33 12.37
N VAL A 179 0.33 21.60 11.31
CA VAL A 179 0.51 20.14 11.31
C VAL A 179 1.97 19.85 11.01
N THR A 180 2.64 19.19 11.94
CA THR A 180 4.07 18.87 11.92
C THR A 180 4.36 17.39 12.11
N SER A 181 3.33 16.58 12.38
CA SER A 181 3.39 15.13 12.47
C SER A 181 2.08 14.51 12.02
N LEU A 182 2.10 13.22 11.67
CA LEU A 182 0.94 12.52 11.12
C LEU A 182 -0.26 12.53 12.10
N ARG A 183 0.01 12.36 13.40
CA ARG A 183 -0.97 12.37 14.50
C ARG A 183 -1.70 13.70 14.70
N GLU A 184 -1.17 14.80 14.14
CA GLU A 184 -1.81 16.11 14.22
C GLU A 184 -2.77 16.37 13.05
N ALA A 185 -2.69 15.56 11.99
CA ALA A 185 -3.53 15.71 10.81
C ALA A 185 -4.96 15.23 11.08
N LYS A 186 -5.91 15.80 10.36
CA LYS A 186 -7.35 15.45 10.45
C LYS A 186 -8.01 15.24 9.10
N ASN A 187 -7.28 15.50 8.02
CA ASN A 187 -7.71 15.34 6.64
C ASN A 187 -6.49 15.24 5.74
N PHE A 188 -6.70 14.68 4.55
CA PHE A 188 -5.68 14.65 3.52
C PHE A 188 -6.28 14.79 2.13
N LEU A 189 -5.42 15.11 1.18
CA LEU A 189 -5.70 15.10 -0.25
C LEU A 189 -4.75 14.09 -0.89
N CYS A 190 -5.28 13.18 -1.72
CA CYS A 190 -4.49 12.35 -2.61
C CYS A 190 -4.66 12.86 -4.04
N LEU A 191 -3.56 13.26 -4.68
CA LEU A 191 -3.55 13.88 -6.01
C LEU A 191 -2.29 13.45 -6.76
N ILE A 192 -2.29 12.22 -7.29
CA ILE A 192 -1.10 11.59 -7.87
C ILE A 192 -1.02 11.77 -9.39
N ASN A 193 -2.15 12.02 -10.07
CA ASN A 193 -2.20 12.26 -11.51
C ASN A 193 -2.27 13.76 -11.84
N SER A 194 -1.21 14.49 -11.48
CA SER A 194 -1.15 15.95 -11.66
C SER A 194 -1.13 16.43 -13.13
N GLY A 195 -0.99 15.53 -14.10
CA GLY A 195 -0.98 15.85 -15.54
C GLY A 195 -2.30 16.42 -16.08
N SER A 196 -3.43 16.19 -15.41
CA SER A 196 -4.72 16.80 -15.79
C SER A 196 -4.77 18.32 -15.54
N PHE A 197 -3.84 18.86 -14.73
CA PHE A 197 -3.69 20.31 -14.60
C PHE A 197 -2.99 20.90 -15.83
N PRO A 198 -3.42 22.07 -16.33
CA PRO A 198 -2.93 22.63 -17.58
C PRO A 198 -1.46 23.08 -17.55
N SER A 199 -0.85 23.18 -16.37
CA SER A 199 0.57 23.43 -16.20
C SER A 199 1.03 23.13 -14.78
N ARG A 200 2.32 22.92 -14.60
CA ARG A 200 2.99 22.79 -13.29
C ARG A 200 2.65 23.94 -12.34
N ASP A 201 2.64 25.17 -12.85
CA ASP A 201 2.27 26.36 -12.04
C ASP A 201 0.80 26.32 -11.60
N ALA A 202 -0.10 25.86 -12.48
CA ALA A 202 -1.52 25.72 -12.15
C ALA A 202 -1.75 24.64 -11.08
N PHE A 203 -1.10 23.48 -11.21
CA PHE A 203 -1.10 22.42 -10.20
C PHE A 203 -0.60 22.92 -8.85
N LEU A 204 0.61 23.50 -8.80
CA LEU A 204 1.20 24.00 -7.56
C LEU A 204 0.38 25.14 -6.94
N HIS A 205 -0.27 25.97 -7.76
CA HIS A 205 -1.19 27.00 -7.26
C HIS A 205 -2.44 26.37 -6.65
N ALA A 206 -3.11 25.45 -7.35
CA ALA A 206 -4.32 24.79 -6.86
C ALA A 206 -4.10 24.13 -5.50
N VAL A 207 -3.00 23.38 -5.32
CA VAL A 207 -2.67 22.75 -4.04
C VAL A 207 -2.46 23.79 -2.93
N ARG A 208 -1.75 24.90 -3.21
CA ARG A 208 -1.49 25.96 -2.23
C ARG A 208 -2.76 26.68 -1.75
N GLU A 209 -3.80 26.72 -2.57
CA GLU A 209 -5.09 27.33 -2.23
C GLU A 209 -5.98 26.42 -1.35
N THR A 210 -5.52 25.21 -1.00
CA THR A 210 -6.24 24.32 -0.08
C THR A 210 -5.72 24.39 1.36
N ASP A 211 -6.52 23.91 2.30
CA ASP A 211 -6.19 23.81 3.73
C ASP A 211 -5.98 22.37 4.23
N TYR A 212 -5.71 21.43 3.32
CA TYR A 212 -5.45 20.04 3.71
C TYR A 212 -4.21 19.90 4.63
N ASP A 213 -4.29 19.02 5.63
CA ASP A 213 -3.20 18.76 6.60
C ASP A 213 -2.07 17.91 6.02
N ILE A 214 -2.42 17.02 5.11
CA ILE A 214 -1.50 16.17 4.35
C ILE A 214 -1.87 16.29 2.87
N VAL A 215 -0.87 16.40 2.01
CA VAL A 215 -1.06 16.29 0.57
C VAL A 215 -0.12 15.20 0.05
N ILE A 216 -0.72 14.14 -0.49
CA ILE A 216 -0.05 13.03 -1.15
C ILE A 216 -0.03 13.33 -2.65
N ILE A 217 1.15 13.46 -3.22
CA ILE A 217 1.37 13.78 -4.64
C ILE A 217 2.52 12.95 -5.19
N ASP A 218 2.63 12.88 -6.50
CA ASP A 218 3.79 12.30 -7.16
C ASP A 218 5.05 13.17 -7.00
N LEU A 219 6.24 12.55 -7.06
CA LEU A 219 7.52 13.27 -7.11
C LEU A 219 7.64 14.13 -8.38
N PHE A 220 7.00 13.69 -9.45
CA PHE A 220 7.07 14.27 -10.78
C PHE A 220 5.79 15.05 -11.09
N TYR A 221 5.96 16.13 -11.84
CA TYR A 221 4.89 16.67 -12.66
C TYR A 221 5.23 16.30 -14.10
N GLU A 222 4.41 15.46 -14.72
CA GLU A 222 4.74 14.74 -15.96
C GLU A 222 6.10 14.02 -15.80
N ASP A 223 7.09 14.31 -16.65
CA ASP A 223 8.41 13.66 -16.59
C ASP A 223 9.42 14.41 -15.69
N ALA A 224 9.02 15.54 -15.10
CA ALA A 224 9.95 16.46 -14.45
C ALA A 224 9.81 16.47 -12.93
N VAL A 225 10.88 16.08 -12.23
CA VAL A 225 10.98 16.11 -10.76
C VAL A 225 10.62 17.49 -10.21
N LEU A 226 9.81 17.53 -9.14
CA LEU A 226 9.54 18.74 -8.35
C LEU A 226 10.81 19.24 -7.65
N SER A 227 11.08 20.54 -7.71
CA SER A 227 12.24 21.13 -7.04
C SER A 227 12.01 21.29 -5.54
N SER A 228 13.09 21.40 -4.75
CA SER A 228 12.98 21.63 -3.31
C SER A 228 12.21 22.89 -2.95
N SER A 229 12.27 23.95 -3.77
CA SER A 229 11.48 25.17 -3.56
C SER A 229 9.99 24.97 -3.80
N GLU A 230 9.62 24.15 -4.77
CA GLU A 230 8.21 23.86 -5.06
C GLU A 230 7.62 23.01 -3.94
N VAL A 231 8.28 21.90 -3.57
CA VAL A 231 7.88 21.05 -2.44
C VAL A 231 7.78 21.87 -1.15
N ALA A 232 8.77 22.72 -0.85
CA ALA A 232 8.72 23.60 0.33
C ALA A 232 7.55 24.60 0.27
N SER A 233 7.17 25.08 -0.91
CA SER A 233 6.03 25.99 -1.07
C SER A 233 4.69 25.32 -0.78
N LEU A 234 4.57 24.01 -1.03
CA LEU A 234 3.35 23.23 -0.79
C LEU A 234 3.12 22.96 0.71
N LYS A 235 4.17 22.98 1.53
CA LYS A 235 4.08 22.77 3.00
C LYS A 235 3.35 23.86 3.76
N ILE A 236 2.85 24.88 3.08
CA ILE A 236 2.09 25.99 3.65
C ILE A 236 0.65 25.87 3.15
N LYS A 237 -0.29 25.84 4.09
CA LYS A 237 -1.73 25.91 3.85
C LYS A 237 -2.16 27.28 3.33
N ALA A 238 -3.31 27.37 2.67
CA ALA A 238 -3.90 28.65 2.29
C ALA A 238 -4.08 29.55 3.52
N ASN A 239 -4.51 28.97 4.64
CA ASN A 239 -4.66 29.62 5.94
C ASN A 239 -3.33 29.95 6.66
N ARG A 240 -2.19 29.72 6.02
CA ARG A 240 -0.82 29.99 6.51
C ARG A 240 -0.29 29.02 7.56
N GLY A 241 -1.06 28.01 7.94
CA GLY A 241 -0.58 26.91 8.77
C GLY A 241 0.38 25.99 8.02
N SER A 242 1.20 25.22 8.75
CA SER A 242 2.02 24.15 8.15
C SER A 242 1.19 22.90 7.83
N ARG A 243 1.55 22.21 6.75
CA ARG A 243 1.04 20.88 6.36
C ARG A 243 2.20 19.94 6.01
N LEU A 244 1.89 18.65 5.85
CA LEU A 244 2.84 17.61 5.42
C LEU A 244 2.68 17.34 3.92
N ILE A 245 3.80 17.13 3.22
CA ILE A 245 3.81 16.73 1.81
C ILE A 245 4.45 15.36 1.68
N ILE A 246 3.70 14.40 1.15
CA ILE A 246 4.06 12.97 1.10
C ILE A 246 4.15 12.55 -0.38
N ALA A 247 5.20 11.82 -0.73
CA ALA A 247 5.42 11.35 -2.10
C ALA A 247 4.78 9.98 -2.31
N TYR A 248 3.95 9.84 -3.36
CA TYR A 248 3.51 8.54 -3.85
C TYR A 248 4.66 7.76 -4.49
N VAL A 249 4.73 6.46 -4.24
CA VAL A 249 5.68 5.53 -4.87
C VAL A 249 5.02 4.15 -5.02
N SER A 250 4.93 3.63 -6.25
CA SER A 250 4.58 2.22 -6.48
C SER A 250 5.76 1.31 -6.12
N MET A 251 5.52 0.33 -5.25
CA MET A 251 6.56 -0.52 -4.66
C MET A 251 6.54 -1.96 -5.16
N GLY A 252 5.34 -2.49 -5.40
CA GLY A 252 5.12 -3.83 -5.90
C GLY A 252 4.97 -3.91 -7.42
N GLU A 253 5.03 -2.78 -8.12
CA GLU A 253 5.01 -2.69 -9.57
C GLU A 253 6.11 -1.76 -10.12
N ALA A 254 6.61 -2.08 -11.31
CA ALA A 254 7.44 -1.21 -12.13
C ALA A 254 6.56 -0.54 -13.19
N GLU A 255 6.73 0.76 -13.35
CA GLU A 255 5.98 1.61 -14.26
C GLU A 255 6.87 1.97 -15.47
N ASP A 256 6.41 1.66 -16.69
CA ASP A 256 7.22 1.81 -17.91
C ASP A 256 7.52 3.25 -18.33
N TYR A 257 6.74 4.19 -17.78
CA TYR A 257 6.91 5.63 -17.96
C TYR A 257 7.86 6.27 -16.93
N ARG A 258 8.42 5.50 -15.98
CA ARG A 258 9.37 6.05 -14.99
C ARG A 258 10.79 6.08 -15.49
N TYR A 259 11.58 7.01 -14.94
CA TYR A 259 12.98 7.23 -15.29
C TYR A 259 13.90 5.99 -15.15
N TYR A 260 13.52 5.01 -14.34
CA TYR A 260 14.31 3.80 -14.10
C TYR A 260 14.07 2.73 -15.17
N TRP A 261 12.98 2.83 -15.92
CA TRP A 261 12.63 1.87 -16.95
C TRP A 261 13.69 1.86 -18.05
N GLN A 262 14.05 0.67 -18.50
CA GLN A 262 14.95 0.48 -19.63
C GLN A 262 14.14 -0.14 -20.76
N THR A 263 14.17 0.48 -21.95
CA THR A 263 13.40 0.02 -23.12
C THR A 263 13.72 -1.44 -23.50
N GLU A 264 14.91 -1.93 -23.17
CA GLU A 264 15.32 -3.31 -23.41
C GLU A 264 14.47 -4.32 -22.63
N TRP A 265 13.87 -3.94 -21.50
CA TRP A 265 13.03 -4.82 -20.66
C TRP A 265 11.78 -5.32 -21.40
N GLU A 266 11.32 -4.63 -22.44
CA GLU A 266 10.22 -5.08 -23.30
C GLU A 266 10.54 -6.39 -24.05
N THR A 267 11.83 -6.64 -24.30
CA THR A 267 12.29 -7.80 -25.10
C THR A 267 13.18 -8.76 -24.32
N ASP A 268 13.86 -8.28 -23.29
CA ASP A 268 14.73 -9.04 -22.39
C ASP A 268 14.49 -8.56 -20.95
N PRO A 269 13.33 -8.88 -20.35
CA PRO A 269 12.96 -8.40 -19.03
C PRO A 269 13.91 -8.97 -17.96
N PRO A 270 14.31 -8.17 -16.96
CA PRO A 270 15.08 -8.69 -15.84
C PRO A 270 14.25 -9.73 -15.09
N ALA A 271 14.90 -10.72 -14.50
CA ALA A 271 14.20 -11.86 -13.88
C ALA A 271 13.25 -11.50 -12.72
N TRP A 272 13.34 -10.27 -12.19
CA TRP A 272 12.44 -9.75 -11.16
C TRP A 272 11.19 -9.07 -11.72
N LEU A 273 11.15 -8.74 -13.02
CA LEU A 273 9.98 -8.13 -13.67
C LEU A 273 9.03 -9.23 -14.13
N SER A 274 7.79 -9.17 -13.67
CA SER A 274 6.73 -10.15 -13.93
C SER A 274 5.69 -9.56 -14.91
N GLU A 275 4.50 -10.15 -14.97
CA GLU A 275 3.49 -9.79 -15.95
C GLU A 275 2.96 -8.35 -15.77
N GLU A 276 2.52 -7.77 -16.89
CA GLU A 276 1.82 -6.50 -16.91
C GLU A 276 0.47 -6.64 -16.18
N ASN A 277 0.12 -5.63 -15.39
CA ASN A 277 -1.16 -5.53 -14.74
C ASN A 277 -2.23 -5.22 -15.82
N PRO A 278 -3.20 -6.12 -16.07
CA PRO A 278 -4.19 -5.92 -17.12
C PRO A 278 -5.16 -4.75 -16.84
N GLU A 279 -5.32 -4.38 -15.58
CA GLU A 279 -6.18 -3.26 -15.16
C GLU A 279 -5.45 -1.92 -15.25
N TRP A 280 -4.10 -1.94 -15.19
CA TRP A 280 -3.26 -0.75 -15.22
C TRP A 280 -2.12 -0.90 -16.24
N PRO A 281 -2.41 -0.71 -17.55
CA PRO A 281 -1.41 -0.83 -18.61
C PRO A 281 -0.16 0.01 -18.34
N GLY A 282 1.01 -0.54 -18.65
CA GLY A 282 2.32 0.05 -18.36
C GLY A 282 2.84 -0.22 -16.94
N ASN A 283 2.07 -0.89 -16.08
CA ASN A 283 2.50 -1.32 -14.75
C ASN A 283 2.76 -2.82 -14.73
N TYR A 284 3.88 -3.26 -14.14
CA TYR A 284 4.34 -4.65 -14.18
C TYR A 284 4.64 -5.14 -12.78
N LYS A 285 4.07 -6.29 -12.36
CA LYS A 285 4.38 -6.86 -11.03
C LYS A 285 5.88 -7.10 -10.89
N VAL A 286 6.44 -6.84 -9.71
CA VAL A 286 7.87 -7.07 -9.44
C VAL A 286 8.07 -8.03 -8.29
N GLN A 287 9.10 -8.86 -8.40
CA GLN A 287 9.63 -9.64 -7.28
C GLN A 287 10.28 -8.67 -6.28
N TYR A 288 9.48 -8.05 -5.42
CA TYR A 288 9.90 -6.96 -4.54
C TYR A 288 10.97 -7.37 -3.50
N TRP A 289 11.17 -8.67 -3.28
CA TRP A 289 12.30 -9.22 -2.50
C TRP A 289 13.64 -9.17 -3.24
N ASN A 290 13.64 -8.94 -4.56
CA ASN A 290 14.83 -8.94 -5.38
C ASN A 290 15.67 -7.68 -5.13
N LYS A 291 16.98 -7.86 -4.87
CA LYS A 291 17.88 -6.75 -4.53
C LYS A 291 18.08 -5.75 -5.65
N ASP A 292 17.97 -6.14 -6.92
CA ASP A 292 18.11 -5.21 -8.04
C ASP A 292 16.91 -4.24 -8.10
N TRP A 293 15.69 -4.74 -7.89
CA TRP A 293 14.51 -3.89 -7.71
C TRP A 293 14.64 -3.00 -6.47
N GLN A 294 14.97 -3.59 -5.31
CA GLN A 294 15.13 -2.82 -4.07
C GLN A 294 16.16 -1.69 -4.21
N ASN A 295 17.24 -1.91 -4.98
CA ASN A 295 18.26 -0.91 -5.27
C ASN A 295 17.78 0.24 -6.16
N ILE A 296 16.76 0.02 -7.01
CA ILE A 296 16.09 1.10 -7.77
C ILE A 296 15.32 1.99 -6.79
N ILE A 297 14.65 1.37 -5.81
CA ILE A 297 13.79 2.11 -4.89
C ILE A 297 14.59 2.81 -3.78
N TYR A 298 15.53 2.12 -3.11
CA TYR A 298 16.27 2.71 -1.99
C TYR A 298 17.73 2.23 -1.91
N GLY A 299 18.50 2.80 -0.98
CA GLY A 299 19.84 2.33 -0.63
C GLY A 299 20.98 2.97 -1.42
N LYS A 300 20.72 3.55 -2.59
CA LYS A 300 21.70 4.23 -3.45
C LYS A 300 21.42 5.72 -3.60
N ASP A 301 22.45 6.50 -3.97
CA ASP A 301 22.32 7.95 -4.14
C ASP A 301 21.43 8.36 -5.33
N ASP A 302 21.24 7.46 -6.29
CA ASP A 302 20.38 7.63 -7.47
C ASP A 302 19.02 6.92 -7.35
N SER A 303 18.75 6.28 -6.21
CA SER A 303 17.49 5.57 -5.94
C SER A 303 16.29 6.50 -5.83
N TYR A 304 15.09 5.96 -6.06
CA TYR A 304 13.84 6.74 -6.08
C TYR A 304 13.64 7.47 -4.73
N LEU A 305 13.73 6.75 -3.61
CA LEU A 305 13.59 7.30 -2.28
C LEU A 305 14.62 8.40 -1.98
N LYS A 306 15.83 8.30 -2.52
CA LYS A 306 16.84 9.36 -2.38
C LYS A 306 16.44 10.64 -3.11
N LYS A 307 15.87 10.54 -4.32
CA LYS A 307 15.35 11.70 -5.05
C LYS A 307 14.25 12.42 -4.25
N ILE A 308 13.35 11.65 -3.63
CA ILE A 308 12.27 12.16 -2.76
C ILE A 308 12.84 12.90 -1.54
N LEU A 309 13.82 12.30 -0.87
CA LEU A 309 14.51 12.92 0.27
C LEU A 309 15.23 14.21 -0.11
N ASP A 310 15.88 14.25 -1.28
CA ASP A 310 16.68 15.40 -1.75
C ASP A 310 15.84 16.63 -2.06
N VAL A 311 14.61 16.44 -2.56
CA VAL A 311 13.68 17.55 -2.82
C VAL A 311 12.84 17.90 -1.59
N GLY A 312 12.97 17.13 -0.50
CA GLY A 312 12.54 17.54 0.83
C GLY A 312 11.10 17.16 1.19
N PHE A 313 10.51 16.15 0.57
CA PHE A 313 9.24 15.56 1.03
C PHE A 313 9.30 15.14 2.51
N ASP A 314 8.16 15.13 3.19
CA ASP A 314 8.04 14.74 4.60
C ASP A 314 7.87 13.24 4.82
N GLY A 315 7.47 12.52 3.78
CA GLY A 315 7.37 11.07 3.83
C GLY A 315 7.07 10.47 2.46
N VAL A 316 6.76 9.17 2.49
CA VAL A 316 6.31 8.38 1.36
C VAL A 316 5.00 7.66 1.66
N TYR A 317 4.15 7.60 0.65
CA TYR A 317 2.96 6.78 0.56
C TYR A 317 3.27 5.66 -0.42
N LEU A 318 3.32 4.42 0.07
CA LEU A 318 3.89 3.27 -0.63
C LEU A 318 2.75 2.40 -1.14
N ASP A 319 2.61 2.31 -2.46
CA ASP A 319 1.52 1.60 -3.11
C ASP A 319 1.92 0.19 -3.59
N ILE A 320 0.92 -0.64 -3.87
CA ILE A 320 1.05 -2.04 -4.29
C ILE A 320 1.76 -2.89 -3.23
N ILE A 321 1.49 -2.62 -1.96
CA ILE A 321 1.99 -3.41 -0.82
C ILE A 321 1.34 -4.80 -0.79
N ASP A 322 0.10 -4.90 -1.24
CA ASP A 322 -0.68 -6.13 -1.46
C ASP A 322 -0.13 -7.02 -2.59
N ALA A 323 0.98 -6.64 -3.26
CA ALA A 323 1.64 -7.49 -4.25
C ALA A 323 2.06 -8.87 -3.72
N PHE A 324 2.12 -9.08 -2.40
CA PHE A 324 2.31 -10.41 -1.84
C PHE A 324 1.18 -11.38 -2.21
N GLU A 325 -0.07 -10.91 -2.33
CA GLU A 325 -1.22 -11.75 -2.69
C GLU A 325 -1.05 -12.33 -4.08
N TYR A 326 -0.60 -11.50 -5.04
CA TYR A 326 -0.31 -11.94 -6.41
C TYR A 326 0.65 -13.13 -6.46
N PHE A 327 1.66 -13.17 -5.60
CA PHE A 327 2.66 -14.26 -5.57
C PHE A 327 2.27 -15.44 -4.69
N GLU A 328 1.39 -15.24 -3.71
CA GLU A 328 0.79 -16.33 -2.91
C GLU A 328 -0.21 -17.14 -3.74
N ASP A 329 -0.87 -16.51 -4.72
CA ASP A 329 -1.87 -17.14 -5.59
C ASP A 329 -1.30 -17.92 -6.80
N GLN A 330 0.03 -17.96 -6.98
CA GLN A 330 0.71 -18.61 -8.12
C GLN A 330 0.92 -20.12 -8.00
#